data_AF-A0A2D6ND84-F1
#
_entry.id   AF-A0A2D6ND84-F1
#
_cell.length_a   1.000
_cell.length_b   1.000
_cell.length_c   1.000
_cell.angle_alpha   90.00
_cell.angle_beta   90.00
_cell.angle_gamma   90.00
#
_symmetry.space_group_name_H-M   'P 1'
#
loop_
_entity.id
_entity.type
_entity.pdbx_description
1 polymer ?
#
loop_
_entity_poly.entity_id
_entity_poly.type
_entity_poly.pdbx_seq_one_letter_code
_entity_poly.pdbx_strand_id
1 'polypeptide(L)'
;MKNNSSSWYEKLKVLIPMRRYLNNSGIHESFLILKKYYPNLKLLKFHKNEKCGLWKVPLSWNVKIGKLIDPRGRKIADYFRNPLELYSNSISFSGKINKKNF
;
A
#
# COMPACT_ATOMS: atom_id res chain seq x y z
N MET A 1 -34.32 -15.24 -2.31
CA MET A 1 -33.81 -13.93 -2.75
C MET A 1 -32.44 -14.14 -3.39
N LYS A 2 -32.34 -14.03 -4.72
CA LYS A 2 -31.06 -14.20 -5.43
C LYS A 2 -30.27 -12.90 -5.26
N ASN A 3 -29.21 -12.93 -4.45
CA ASN A 3 -28.26 -11.82 -4.36
C ASN A 3 -27.54 -11.70 -5.71
N ASN A 4 -28.07 -10.86 -6.59
CA ASN A 4 -27.36 -10.35 -7.76
C ASN A 4 -26.32 -9.34 -7.27
N SER A 5 -25.30 -9.78 -6.52
CA SER A 5 -24.13 -8.92 -6.37
C SER A 5 -23.58 -8.68 -7.76
N SER A 6 -23.59 -7.42 -8.19
CA SER A 6 -23.07 -7.00 -9.47
C SER A 6 -21.62 -7.48 -9.62
N SER A 7 -21.20 -7.83 -10.85
CA SER A 7 -19.86 -8.37 -11.09
C SER A 7 -18.72 -7.43 -10.63
N TRP A 8 -18.99 -6.13 -10.50
CA TRP A 8 -18.04 -5.17 -9.94
C TRP A 8 -17.87 -5.29 -8.41
N TYR A 9 -18.93 -5.63 -7.68
CA TYR A 9 -18.89 -5.72 -6.22
C TYR A 9 -18.01 -6.89 -5.76
N GLU A 10 -18.12 -8.04 -6.42
CA GLU A 10 -17.25 -9.20 -6.14
C GLU A 10 -15.78 -8.90 -6.45
N LYS A 11 -15.49 -8.11 -7.49
CA LYS A 11 -14.12 -7.67 -7.80
C LYS A 11 -13.58 -6.71 -6.72
N LEU A 12 -14.42 -5.82 -6.19
CA LEU A 12 -14.03 -4.92 -5.10
C LEU A 12 -13.70 -5.67 -3.82
N LYS A 13 -14.41 -6.76 -3.48
CA LYS A 13 -14.07 -7.59 -2.32
C LYS A 13 -12.64 -8.14 -2.39
N VAL A 14 -12.13 -8.40 -3.60
CA VAL A 14 -10.74 -8.85 -3.82
C VAL A 14 -9.75 -7.69 -3.74
N LEU A 15 -10.09 -6.53 -4.31
CA LEU A 15 -9.17 -5.40 -4.48
C LEU A 15 -9.08 -4.47 -3.25
N ILE A 16 -10.15 -4.32 -2.48
CA ILE A 16 -10.19 -3.41 -1.32
C ILE A 16 -9.21 -3.82 -0.20
N PRO A 17 -9.08 -5.12 0.17
CA PRO A 17 -8.13 -5.53 1.21
C PRO A 17 -6.65 -5.34 0.82
N MET A 18 -6.36 -5.09 -0.46
CA MET A 18 -5.00 -4.89 -0.92
C MET A 18 -4.47 -3.55 -0.41
N ARG A 19 -3.33 -3.60 0.32
CA ARG A 19 -2.64 -2.41 0.84
C ARG A 19 -2.00 -1.67 -0.33
N ARG A 20 -2.74 -0.76 -0.97
CA ARG A 20 -2.29 -0.01 -2.15
C ARG A 20 -1.75 1.36 -1.75
N TYR A 21 -0.55 1.64 -2.23
CA TYR A 21 0.01 2.98 -2.33
C TYR A 21 0.48 3.19 -3.77
N LEU A 22 0.69 4.44 -4.18
CA LEU A 22 1.00 4.79 -5.57
C LEU A 22 2.21 4.03 -6.14
N ASN A 23 3.19 3.73 -5.31
CA ASN A 23 4.50 3.20 -5.65
C ASN A 23 4.87 1.91 -4.89
N ASN A 24 3.89 1.12 -4.44
CA ASN A 24 4.17 -0.14 -3.73
C ASN A 24 3.85 -1.41 -4.53
N SER A 25 4.15 -2.58 -3.98
CA SER A 25 3.79 -3.87 -4.58
C SER A 25 2.28 -4.09 -4.68
N GLY A 26 1.51 -3.60 -3.70
CA GLY A 26 0.06 -3.76 -3.65
C GLY A 26 -0.66 -3.20 -4.88
N ILE A 27 -0.25 -2.03 -5.41
CA ILE A 27 -0.84 -1.51 -6.66
C ILE A 27 -0.48 -2.37 -7.87
N HIS A 28 0.74 -2.90 -7.93
CA HIS A 28 1.17 -3.80 -9.01
C HIS A 28 0.35 -5.10 -9.01
N GLU A 29 0.21 -5.75 -7.86
CA GLU A 29 -0.62 -6.95 -7.70
C GLU A 29 -2.09 -6.68 -8.06
N SER A 30 -2.60 -5.51 -7.68
CA SER A 30 -3.98 -5.10 -8.00
C SER A 30 -4.21 -4.99 -9.50
N PHE A 31 -3.24 -4.44 -10.23
CA PHE A 31 -3.30 -4.37 -11.70
C PHE A 31 -3.21 -5.74 -12.37
N LEU A 32 -2.42 -6.67 -11.82
CA LEU A 32 -2.39 -8.05 -12.30
C LEU A 32 -3.75 -8.75 -12.10
N ILE A 33 -4.40 -8.55 -10.95
CA ILE A 33 -5.75 -9.06 -10.69
C ILE A 33 -6.76 -8.44 -11.65
N LEU A 34 -6.72 -7.12 -11.85
CA LEU A 34 -7.59 -6.44 -12.80
C LEU A 34 -7.41 -6.97 -14.23
N LYS A 35 -6.18 -7.25 -14.65
CA LYS A 35 -5.91 -7.85 -15.97
C LYS A 35 -6.56 -9.23 -16.15
N LYS A 36 -6.74 -10.02 -15.08
CA LYS A 36 -7.50 -11.29 -15.15
C LYS A 36 -8.97 -11.05 -15.48
N TYR A 37 -9.57 -9.97 -14.97
CA TYR A 37 -10.97 -9.60 -15.26
C TYR A 37 -11.13 -8.88 -16.59
N TYR A 38 -10.09 -8.21 -17.07
CA TYR A 38 -10.08 -7.41 -18.30
C TYR A 38 -8.81 -7.74 -19.11
N PRO A 39 -8.84 -8.83 -19.91
CA PRO A 39 -7.64 -9.37 -20.58
C PRO A 39 -6.94 -8.36 -21.52
N ASN A 40 -7.72 -7.44 -22.09
CA ASN A 40 -7.24 -6.44 -23.05
C ASN A 40 -6.51 -5.25 -22.38
N LEU A 41 -6.44 -5.20 -21.04
CA LEU A 41 -5.68 -4.14 -20.36
C LEU A 41 -4.18 -4.23 -20.66
N LYS A 42 -3.60 -3.11 -21.06
CA LYS A 42 -2.15 -2.93 -21.17
C LYS A 42 -1.59 -2.43 -19.84
N LEU A 43 -0.63 -3.18 -19.28
CA LEU A 43 0.09 -2.74 -18.09
C LEU A 43 1.32 -1.95 -18.53
N LEU A 44 1.38 -0.68 -18.13
CA LEU A 44 2.53 0.17 -18.33
C LEU A 44 3.49 0.03 -17.15
N LYS A 45 4.80 0.04 -17.44
CA LYS A 45 5.86 0.01 -16.44
C LYS A 45 6.79 1.18 -16.71
N PHE A 46 7.23 1.83 -15.65
CA PHE A 46 8.11 2.99 -15.71
C PHE A 46 9.32 2.74 -14.81
N HIS A 47 10.48 3.27 -15.19
CA HIS A 47 11.68 3.13 -14.38
C HIS A 47 11.70 4.17 -13.25
N LYS A 48 12.28 3.81 -12.10
CA LYS A 48 12.48 4.77 -11.01
C LYS A 48 13.30 5.97 -11.51
N ASN A 49 12.97 7.17 -11.03
CA ASN A 49 13.60 8.44 -11.42
C ASN A 49 13.45 8.84 -12.89
N GLU A 50 12.68 8.11 -13.70
CA GLU A 50 12.35 8.50 -15.07
C GLU A 50 11.61 9.84 -15.07
N LYS A 51 11.97 10.75 -15.99
CA LYS A 51 11.39 12.09 -16.08
C LYS A 51 10.06 12.05 -16.83
N CYS A 52 9.01 12.61 -16.23
CA CYS A 52 7.68 12.72 -16.83
C CYS A 52 7.24 14.20 -16.77
N GLY A 53 7.60 14.97 -17.81
CA GLY A 53 7.41 16.42 -17.82
C GLY A 53 8.24 17.10 -16.71
N LEU A 54 7.56 17.73 -15.75
CA LEU A 54 8.18 18.33 -14.57
C LEU A 54 8.36 17.35 -13.40
N TRP A 55 7.78 16.16 -13.50
CA TRP A 55 7.80 15.15 -12.44
C TRP A 55 8.91 14.12 -12.67
N LYS A 56 9.23 13.38 -11.61
CA LYS A 56 10.05 12.16 -11.67
C LYS A 56 9.28 11.00 -11.07
N VAL A 57 9.37 9.83 -11.68
CA VAL A 57 8.78 8.60 -11.15
C VAL A 57 9.43 8.30 -9.78
N PRO A 58 8.64 8.14 -8.71
CA PRO A 58 9.19 7.94 -7.37
C PRO A 58 9.87 6.57 -7.24
N LEU A 59 10.72 6.44 -6.22
CA LEU A 59 11.21 5.12 -5.78
C LEU A 59 10.04 4.25 -5.32
N SER A 60 10.17 2.94 -5.40
CA SER A 60 9.19 2.03 -4.82
C SER A 60 9.18 2.12 -3.30
N TRP A 61 8.01 2.12 -2.67
CA TRP A 61 7.87 2.15 -1.22
C TRP A 61 7.12 0.91 -0.73
N ASN A 62 7.81 -0.01 -0.04
CA ASN A 62 7.23 -1.23 0.50
C ASN A 62 7.55 -1.35 1.99
N VAL A 63 6.52 -1.61 2.80
CA VAL A 63 6.67 -1.74 4.25
C VAL A 63 6.99 -3.19 4.60
N LYS A 64 8.18 -3.42 5.15
CA LYS A 64 8.57 -4.72 5.71
C LYS A 64 8.18 -4.86 7.17
N ILE A 65 8.38 -3.77 7.93
CA ILE A 65 8.08 -3.67 9.36
C ILE A 65 7.54 -2.27 9.60
N GLY A 66 6.41 -2.16 10.29
CA GLY A 66 5.84 -0.89 10.72
C GLY A 66 5.16 -1.08 12.07
N LYS A 67 5.92 -0.98 13.16
CA LYS A 67 5.43 -1.24 14.52
C LYS A 67 5.92 -0.18 15.49
N LEU A 68 5.05 0.27 16.39
CA LEU A 68 5.37 1.12 17.53
C LEU A 68 4.99 0.38 18.80
N ILE A 69 5.95 0.18 19.70
CA ILE A 69 5.78 -0.61 20.92
C ILE A 69 6.14 0.26 22.12
N ASP A 70 5.31 0.23 23.16
CA ASP A 70 5.55 0.95 24.41
C ASP A 70 6.55 0.22 25.33
N PRO A 71 7.06 0.85 26.39
CA PRO A 71 8.00 0.22 27.32
C PRO A 71 7.46 -1.02 28.06
N ARG A 72 6.14 -1.22 28.09
CA ARG A 72 5.49 -2.40 28.68
C ARG A 72 5.26 -3.52 27.65
N GLY A 73 5.77 -3.37 26.43
CA GLY A 73 5.63 -4.34 25.35
C GLY A 73 4.29 -4.26 24.59
N ARG A 74 3.44 -3.27 24.87
CA ARG A 74 2.15 -3.13 24.16
C ARG A 74 2.37 -2.48 22.79
N LYS A 75 1.78 -3.08 21.76
CA LYS A 75 1.83 -2.55 20.39
C LYS A 75 0.84 -1.39 20.23
N ILE A 76 1.36 -0.17 20.20
CA ILE A 76 0.58 1.06 20.02
C ILE A 76 0.09 1.16 18.57
N ALA A 77 1.00 0.90 17.61
CA ALA A 77 0.72 0.95 16.18
C ALA A 77 1.34 -0.28 15.46
N ASP A 78 0.66 -0.77 14.43
CA ASP A 78 1.03 -1.86 13.55
C ASP A 78 0.44 -1.67 12.15
N TYR A 79 1.31 -1.41 11.19
CA TYR A 79 0.97 -1.30 9.77
C TYR A 79 0.18 -2.52 9.25
N PHE A 80 0.51 -3.73 9.72
CA PHE A 80 -0.15 -4.94 9.24
C PHE A 80 -1.53 -5.15 9.88
N ARG A 81 -1.79 -4.53 11.04
CA ARG A 81 -3.13 -4.43 11.65
C ARG A 81 -3.99 -3.42 10.89
N ASN A 82 -3.47 -2.22 10.68
CA ASN A 82 -4.13 -1.17 9.94
C ASN A 82 -3.08 -0.31 9.19
N PRO A 83 -3.10 -0.28 7.84
CA PRO A 83 -2.10 0.45 7.07
C PRO A 83 -2.13 1.98 7.30
N LEU A 84 -3.23 2.52 7.84
CA LEU A 84 -3.34 3.94 8.19
C LEU A 84 -2.51 4.32 9.44
N GLU A 85 -2.01 3.34 10.18
CA GLU A 85 -1.17 3.56 11.36
C GLU A 85 0.29 3.88 11.01
N LEU A 86 0.64 3.87 9.71
CA LEU A 86 1.93 4.30 9.20
C LEU A 86 1.72 5.35 8.11
N TYR A 87 2.44 6.47 8.23
CA TYR A 87 2.41 7.50 7.21
C TYR A 87 3.03 6.98 5.90
N SER A 88 2.30 7.12 4.79
CA SER A 88 2.76 6.66 3.48
C SER A 88 4.03 7.38 3.04
N ASN A 89 4.94 6.69 2.36
CA ASN A 89 6.23 7.24 1.91
C ASN A 89 7.15 7.74 3.03
N SER A 90 6.94 7.32 4.28
CA SER A 90 7.89 7.58 5.36
C SER A 90 9.24 6.94 5.08
N ILE A 91 10.32 7.59 5.51
CA ILE A 91 11.65 6.98 5.53
C ILE A 91 11.70 5.83 6.54
N SER A 92 12.64 4.91 6.36
CA SER A 92 12.88 3.85 7.34
C SER A 92 13.48 4.44 8.62
N PHE A 93 12.95 4.02 9.77
CA PHE A 93 13.42 4.42 11.08
C PHE A 93 13.41 3.22 12.04
N SER A 94 14.46 3.09 12.83
CA SER A 94 14.55 2.12 13.92
C SER A 94 15.25 2.78 15.10
N GLY A 95 14.53 2.95 16.20
CA GLY A 95 15.06 3.59 17.39
C GLY A 95 14.00 3.72 18.49
N LYS A 96 14.44 4.21 19.64
CA LYS A 96 13.55 4.60 20.75
C LYS A 96 13.32 6.10 20.68
N ILE A 97 12.07 6.52 20.86
CA ILE A 97 11.68 7.94 20.90
C ILE A 97 11.04 8.26 22.25
N ASN A 98 11.22 9.49 22.72
CA ASN A 98 10.57 10.02 23.92
C ASN A 98 9.69 11.21 23.51
N LYS A 99 8.50 11.33 24.13
CA LYS A 99 7.56 12.42 23.89
C LYS A 99 8.17 13.80 24.12
N LYS A 100 9.16 13.93 25.01
CA LYS A 100 9.84 15.21 25.30
C LYS A 100 10.68 15.75 24.13
N ASN A 101 10.94 14.95 23.10
CA ASN A 101 11.81 15.32 21.99
C ASN A 101 11.04 15.72 20.72
N PHE A 102 9.77 16.14 20.88
CA PHE A 102 8.91 16.65 19.81
C PHE A 102 8.21 17.93 20.25
#